data_AF-A0A2A2B7X0-F1
#
_entry.id   AF-A0A2A2B7X0-F1
#
_cell.length_a   1.000
_cell.length_b   1.000
_cell.length_c   1.000
_cell.angle_alpha   90.00
_cell.angle_beta   90.00
_cell.angle_gamma   90.00
#
_symmetry.space_group_name_H-M   'P 1'
#
loop_
_entity.id
_entity.type
_entity.pdbx_description
1 polymer ?
#
loop_
_entity_poly.entity_id
_entity_poly.type
_entity_poly.pdbx_seq_one_letter_code
_entity_poly.pdbx_strand_id
1 'polypeptide(L)'
;MSYFDGYAQGPVNINQEVKFKLTNYGQKILDDHNAEVRATCRMLSDYSATKIDSEGMHVMQLHTAMRVFGGKNIGFTQGPFENCVMTVLR
;
A
#
# COMPACT_ATOMS: atom_id res chain seq x y z
N MET A 1 -26.25 -15.73 -7.80
CA MET A 1 -24.79 -15.67 -7.91
C MET A 1 -24.27 -14.80 -6.76
N SER A 2 -23.92 -15.45 -5.66
CA SER A 2 -23.42 -14.85 -4.43
C SER A 2 -21.92 -15.13 -4.37
N TYR A 3 -21.10 -14.14 -4.73
CA TYR A 3 -19.64 -14.21 -4.62
C TYR A 3 -19.14 -13.01 -3.82
N PHE A 4 -19.26 -13.10 -2.51
CA PHE A 4 -18.44 -12.35 -1.56
C PHE A 4 -18.32 -13.22 -0.31
N ASP A 5 -17.58 -14.31 -0.46
CA ASP A 5 -17.29 -15.25 0.62
C ASP A 5 -15.91 -14.91 1.19
N GLY A 6 -15.84 -14.57 2.47
CA GLY A 6 -14.58 -14.55 3.21
C GLY A 6 -13.96 -13.20 3.61
N TYR A 7 -14.71 -12.10 3.74
CA TYR A 7 -14.19 -10.96 4.51
C TYR A 7 -13.92 -11.42 5.95
N ALA A 8 -12.64 -11.47 6.34
CA ALA A 8 -12.19 -11.83 7.66
C ALA A 8 -12.87 -10.94 8.73
N GLN A 9 -13.89 -11.49 9.41
CA GLN A 9 -14.58 -10.86 10.54
C GLN A 9 -13.76 -10.99 11.84
N GLY A 10 -12.50 -10.54 11.83
CA GLY A 10 -11.61 -10.49 12.99
C GLY A 10 -10.99 -9.11 13.17
N PRO A 11 -10.34 -8.82 14.31
CA PRO A 11 -9.59 -7.58 14.49
C PRO A 11 -8.59 -7.41 13.34
N VAL A 12 -8.56 -6.24 12.73
CA VAL A 12 -7.67 -5.94 11.60
C VAL A 12 -6.23 -6.18 12.04
N ASN A 13 -5.59 -7.23 11.50
CA ASN A 13 -4.18 -7.48 11.75
C ASN A 13 -3.36 -6.45 10.97
N ILE A 14 -2.88 -5.41 11.64
CA ILE A 14 -2.08 -4.34 11.00
C ILE A 14 -0.70 -4.83 10.51
N ASN A 15 -0.28 -6.03 10.92
CA ASN A 15 0.93 -6.72 10.46
C ASN A 15 0.63 -7.75 9.36
N GLN A 16 -0.56 -7.71 8.76
CA GLN A 16 -0.83 -8.48 7.55
C GLN A 16 -0.23 -7.76 6.33
N GLU A 17 0.22 -8.53 5.36
CA GLU A 17 0.59 -8.00 4.06
C GLU A 17 -0.66 -7.77 3.21
N VAL A 18 -0.66 -6.66 2.49
CA VAL A 18 -1.69 -6.28 1.53
C VAL A 18 -1.06 -6.13 0.15
N LYS A 19 -1.84 -6.48 -0.88
CA LYS A 19 -1.47 -6.36 -2.29
C LYS A 19 -2.37 -5.38 -3.01
N PHE A 20 -1.83 -4.55 -3.91
CA PHE A 20 -2.65 -3.64 -4.71
C PHE A 20 -1.91 -3.12 -5.95
N LYS A 21 -2.67 -2.58 -6.90
CA LYS A 21 -2.13 -1.75 -7.99
C LYS A 21 -2.29 -0.28 -7.64
N LEU A 22 -1.22 0.50 -7.83
CA LEU A 22 -1.23 1.94 -7.63
C LEU A 22 -1.65 2.65 -8.93
N THR A 23 -2.39 3.75 -8.79
CA THR A 23 -2.55 4.72 -9.87
C THR A 23 -1.25 5.51 -10.05
N ASN A 24 -1.13 6.29 -11.13
CA ASN A 24 -0.04 7.26 -11.28
C ASN A 24 0.07 8.22 -10.06
N TYR A 25 -1.08 8.59 -9.48
CA TYR A 25 -1.12 9.41 -8.25
C TYR A 25 -0.63 8.63 -7.02
N GLY A 26 -1.06 7.38 -6.86
CA GLY A 26 -0.58 6.48 -5.80
C GLY A 26 0.93 6.23 -5.89
N GLN A 27 1.46 6.04 -7.09
CA GLN A 27 2.89 5.87 -7.33
C GLN A 27 3.66 7.12 -6.89
N LYS A 28 3.18 8.32 -7.24
CA LYS A 28 3.79 9.57 -6.80
C LYS A 28 3.83 9.70 -5.27
N ILE A 29 2.74 9.37 -4.57
CA ILE A 29 2.71 9.39 -3.10
C ILE A 29 3.76 8.46 -2.52
N LEU A 30 3.89 7.26 -3.08
CA LEU A 30 4.87 6.27 -2.64
C LEU A 30 6.30 6.77 -2.86
N ASP A 31 6.57 7.37 -4.02
CA ASP A 31 7.89 7.90 -4.36
C ASP A 31 8.27 9.08 -3.47
N ASP A 32 7.34 9.99 -3.21
CA ASP A 32 7.53 11.12 -2.28
C ASP A 32 7.85 10.62 -0.87
N HIS A 33 7.12 9.61 -0.37
CA HIS A 33 7.39 8.99 0.93
C HIS A 33 8.77 8.33 0.98
N ASN A 34 9.13 7.56 -0.06
CA ASN A 34 10.44 6.91 -0.12
C ASN A 34 11.57 7.95 -0.16
N ALA A 35 11.41 9.03 -0.92
CA ALA A 35 12.37 10.13 -0.99
C ALA A 35 12.52 10.84 0.35
N GLU A 36 11.42 11.13 1.05
CA GLU A 36 11.42 11.74 2.37
C GLU A 36 12.20 10.87 3.38
N VAL A 37 11.90 9.56 3.45
CA VAL A 37 12.60 8.63 4.35
C VAL A 37 14.10 8.56 4.05
N ARG A 38 14.48 8.48 2.77
CA ARG A 38 15.89 8.49 2.35
C ARG A 38 16.59 9.81 2.69
N ALA A 39 15.90 10.93 2.57
CA ALA A 39 16.42 12.24 2.92
C ALA A 39 16.64 12.40 4.44
N THR A 40 15.72 11.87 5.25
CA THR A 40 15.82 11.91 6.72
C THR A 40 16.86 10.93 7.26
N CYS A 41 17.04 9.77 6.62
CA CYS A 41 17.98 8.75 7.06
C CYS A 41 18.90 8.28 5.92
N ARG A 42 20.13 8.80 5.90
CA ARG A 42 21.14 8.47 4.88
C ARG A 42 21.59 7.00 4.88
N MET A 43 21.38 6.28 5.99
CA MET A 43 21.66 4.84 6.08
C MET A 43 20.62 3.97 5.36
N LEU A 44 19.52 4.56 4.90
CA LEU A 44 18.40 3.88 4.24
C LEU A 44 18.32 4.25 2.75
N SER A 45 19.47 4.40 2.07
CA SER A 45 19.54 4.86 0.67
C SER A 45 18.74 3.99 -0.31
N ASP A 46 18.61 2.70 -0.02
CA ASP A 46 17.88 1.69 -0.81
C ASP A 46 16.46 1.43 -0.29
N TYR A 47 15.98 2.20 0.69
CA TYR A 47 14.66 2.00 1.27
C TYR A 47 13.54 2.07 0.23
N SER A 48 12.64 1.10 0.29
CA SER A 48 11.38 1.09 -0.41
C SER A 48 10.29 0.63 0.55
N ALA A 49 9.23 1.42 0.71
CA ALA A 49 8.07 1.06 1.53
C ALA A 49 7.28 -0.13 0.95
N THR A 50 7.55 -0.53 -0.29
CA THR A 50 6.84 -1.60 -0.99
C THR A 50 7.81 -2.59 -1.65
N LYS A 51 7.36 -3.81 -1.85
CA LYS A 51 7.97 -4.80 -2.75
C LYS A 51 7.06 -5.03 -3.94
N ILE A 52 7.61 -5.39 -5.09
CA ILE A 52 6.82 -5.79 -6.27
C ILE A 52 6.87 -7.31 -6.36
N ASP A 53 5.71 -7.96 -6.48
CA ASP A 53 5.64 -9.40 -6.71
C ASP A 53 5.76 -9.76 -8.21
N SER A 54 5.74 -11.07 -8.50
CA SER A 54 5.87 -11.58 -9.87
C SER A 54 4.73 -11.16 -10.81
N GLU A 55 3.61 -10.68 -10.28
CA GLU A 55 2.46 -10.21 -11.05
C GLU A 55 2.49 -8.69 -11.26
N GLY A 56 3.54 -8.01 -10.78
CA GLY A 56 3.67 -6.56 -10.84
C GLY A 56 2.80 -5.85 -9.79
N MET A 57 2.36 -6.55 -8.74
CA MET A 57 1.55 -5.96 -7.66
C MET A 57 2.44 -5.41 -6.56
N HIS A 58 2.03 -4.28 -5.98
CA HIS A 58 2.67 -3.74 -4.79
C HIS A 58 2.26 -4.54 -3.57
N VAL A 59 3.24 -5.08 -2.85
CA VAL A 59 3.09 -5.80 -1.58
C VAL A 59 3.69 -4.95 -0.46
N MET A 60 2.91 -4.71 0.59
CA MET A 60 3.41 -4.06 1.80
C MET A 60 2.60 -4.44 3.03
N GLN A 61 3.16 -4.20 4.21
CA GLN A 61 2.45 -4.36 5.48
C GLN A 61 1.31 -3.34 5.60
N LEU A 62 0.15 -3.74 6.14
CA LEU A 62 -1.03 -2.88 6.21
C LEU A 62 -0.77 -1.58 7.00
N HIS A 63 -0.06 -1.64 8.14
CA HIS A 63 0.30 -0.43 8.88
C HIS A 63 1.20 0.51 8.05
N THR A 64 2.06 -0.04 7.18
CA THR A 64 2.90 0.75 6.28
C THR A 64 2.04 1.40 5.20
N ALA A 65 1.09 0.66 4.61
CA ALA A 65 0.12 1.21 3.65
C ALA A 65 -0.70 2.35 4.27
N MET A 66 -1.16 2.19 5.52
CA MET A 66 -1.88 3.24 6.25
C MET A 66 -1.01 4.46 6.49
N ARG A 67 0.29 4.29 6.80
CA ARG A 67 1.21 5.42 6.98
C ARG A 67 1.47 6.17 5.68
N VAL A 68 1.65 5.46 4.56
CA VAL A 68 1.96 6.06 3.25
C VAL A 68 0.72 6.72 2.65
N PHE A 69 -0.44 6.05 2.68
CA PHE A 69 -1.64 6.46 1.94
C PHE A 69 -2.78 6.98 2.82
N GLY A 70 -2.80 6.68 4.12
CA GLY A 70 -3.97 6.92 5.00
C GLY A 70 -4.39 8.38 5.13
N GLY A 71 -3.47 9.33 4.92
CA GLY A 71 -3.78 10.77 4.92
C GLY A 71 -3.92 11.39 3.52
N LYS A 72 -3.74 10.62 2.44
CA LYS A 72 -3.50 11.16 1.08
C LYS A 72 -4.74 11.22 0.18
N ASN A 73 -5.93 11.00 0.75
CA ASN A 73 -7.23 11.12 0.09
C ASN A 73 -7.90 12.50 0.24
N ILE A 74 -7.21 13.49 0.81
CA ILE A 74 -7.79 14.81 1.05
C ILE A 74 -7.70 15.65 -0.23
N GLY A 75 -8.73 15.61 -1.08
CA GLY A 75 -8.97 16.61 -2.13
C GLY A 75 -8.70 16.21 -3.59
N PHE A 76 -8.35 14.96 -3.88
CA PHE A 76 -8.14 14.49 -5.26
C PHE A 76 -9.31 13.63 -5.76
N THR A 77 -9.66 13.78 -7.04
CA THR A 77 -10.74 13.02 -7.71
C THR A 77 -10.36 11.57 -8.01
N GLN A 78 -9.07 11.22 -7.93
CA GLN A 78 -8.55 9.88 -8.15
C GLN A 78 -7.91 9.35 -6.86
N GLY A 79 -8.37 8.20 -6.38
CA GLY A 79 -7.74 7.50 -5.26
C GLY A 79 -6.36 6.94 -5.63
N PRO A 80 -5.52 6.60 -4.64
CA PRO A 80 -4.17 6.07 -4.90
C PRO A 80 -4.15 4.65 -5.47
N PHE A 81 -5.30 3.96 -5.55
CA PHE A 81 -5.40 2.56 -5.93
C PHE A 81 -6.25 2.35 -7.18
N GLU A 82 -5.78 1.55 -8.14
CA GLU A 82 -6.52 1.19 -9.36
C GLU A 82 -7.45 0.01 -9.13
N ASN A 83 -6.95 -1.00 -8.41
CA ASN A 83 -7.69 -2.19 -8.00
C ASN A 83 -7.08 -2.66 -6.67
N CYS A 84 -7.86 -2.58 -5.59
CA CYS A 84 -7.45 -3.11 -4.28
C CYS A 84 -7.84 -4.58 -4.20
N VAL A 85 -6.89 -5.49 -4.45
CA VAL A 85 -7.06 -6.89 -4.06
C VAL A 85 -6.44 -7.04 -2.67
N MET A 86 -7.19 -6.71 -1.62
CA MET A 86 -6.75 -7.01 -0.26
C MET A 86 -6.73 -8.52 -0.04
N THR A 87 -5.70 -9.20 -0.54
CA THR A 87 -5.43 -10.57 -0.14
C THR A 87 -4.81 -10.50 1.23
N VAL A 88 -5.55 -10.91 2.25
CA VAL A 88 -4.99 -11.23 3.56
C VAL A 88 -4.06 -12.41 3.35
N LEU A 89 -2.75 -12.17 3.32
CA LEU A 89 -1.77 -13.25 3.34
C LEU A 89 -1.83 -13.88 4.75
N ARG A 90 -2.43 -15.08 4.84
CA ARG A 90 -2.50 -15.89 6.06
C ARG A 90 -1.20 -16.64 6.30
#